data_AF-A0A0L6WS25-F1
#
_entry.id   AF-A0A0L6WS25-F1
#
_cell.length_a   1.000
_cell.length_b   1.000
_cell.length_c   1.000
_cell.angle_alpha   90.00
_cell.angle_beta   90.00
_cell.angle_gamma   90.00
#
_symmetry.space_group_name_H-M   'P 1'
#
loop_
_entity.id
_entity.type
_entity.pdbx_description
1 polymer ?
#
loop_
_entity_poly.entity_id
_entity_poly.type
_entity_poly.pdbx_seq_one_letter_code
_entity_poly.pdbx_strand_id
1 'polypeptide(L)'
;PLRPRRIFCGHSRPSWFDVTRTPPGPNEFDERGVVESIGVIENIILSQVYIGIDSRRIILAGFGQGAALGMMVALSTLHHLGGVVSLSGWIPPPARYVRYFFNDFRFSVDYPIP
;
A
#
# COMPACT_ATOMS: atom_id res chain seq x y z
N PRO A 1 3.73 7.56 8.26
CA PRO A 1 3.59 9.04 8.23
C PRO A 1 2.53 9.50 9.26
N LEU A 2 2.63 10.73 9.78
CA LEU A 2 1.57 11.32 10.62
C LEU A 2 0.46 11.82 9.70
N ARG A 3 -0.78 11.36 9.93
CA ARG A 3 -1.94 11.78 9.14
C ARG A 3 -3.16 12.00 10.06
N PRO A 4 -4.04 12.97 9.77
CA PRO A 4 -5.31 13.11 10.48
C PRO A 4 -6.19 11.88 10.21
N ARG A 5 -6.94 11.44 11.23
CA ARG A 5 -7.85 10.28 11.11
C ARG A 5 -9.30 10.62 11.42
N ARG A 6 -10.22 10.15 10.58
CA ARG A 6 -11.68 10.25 10.82
C ARG A 6 -12.14 9.44 12.04
N ILE A 7 -11.62 8.23 12.25
CA ILE A 7 -11.93 7.40 13.45
C ILE A 7 -11.63 8.12 14.76
N PHE A 8 -10.67 9.04 14.77
CA PHE A 8 -10.22 9.71 15.99
C PHE A 8 -10.62 11.18 16.04
N CYS A 9 -11.77 11.53 15.44
CA CYS A 9 -12.31 12.90 15.45
C CYS A 9 -11.30 13.95 14.96
N GLY A 10 -10.47 13.62 13.96
CA GLY A 10 -9.48 14.53 13.39
C GLY A 10 -8.13 14.60 14.12
N HIS A 11 -7.93 13.87 15.22
CA HIS A 11 -6.63 13.83 15.89
C HIS A 11 -5.57 13.13 15.02
N SER A 12 -4.43 13.81 14.83
CA SER A 12 -3.30 13.26 14.07
C SER A 12 -2.65 12.11 14.82
N ARG A 13 -2.49 10.98 14.13
CA ARG A 13 -1.80 9.80 14.64
C ARG A 13 -0.99 9.16 13.51
N PRO A 14 0.04 8.35 13.81
CA PRO A 14 0.72 7.57 12.79
C PRO A 14 -0.29 6.66 12.07
N SER A 15 -0.44 6.87 10.75
CA SER A 15 -1.41 6.15 9.93
C SER A 15 -0.88 5.97 8.51
N TRP A 16 -1.12 4.81 7.93
CA TRP A 16 -0.82 4.53 6.53
C TRP A 16 -1.87 5.10 5.58
N PHE A 17 -3.11 5.24 6.01
CA PHE A 17 -4.16 5.93 5.25
C PHE A 17 -5.30 6.26 6.21
N ASP A 18 -6.23 7.11 5.79
CA ASP A 18 -7.40 7.42 6.60
C ASP A 18 -8.48 6.34 6.40
N VAL A 19 -9.15 5.97 7.50
CA VAL A 19 -10.22 4.98 7.55
C VAL A 19 -11.28 5.48 8.53
N THR A 20 -12.55 5.16 8.29
CA THR A 20 -13.67 5.48 9.20
C THR A 20 -13.98 4.36 10.20
N ARG A 21 -13.56 3.11 9.92
CA ARG A 21 -13.52 1.99 10.87
C ARG A 21 -12.53 0.91 10.41
N THR A 22 -12.24 -0.06 11.28
CA THR A 22 -11.36 -1.20 10.98
C THR A 22 -12.05 -2.52 11.32
N PRO A 23 -12.23 -3.46 10.36
CA PRO A 23 -11.95 -3.31 8.93
C PRO A 23 -12.94 -2.33 8.25
N PRO A 24 -12.50 -1.58 7.22
CA PRO A 24 -13.37 -0.67 6.47
C PRO A 24 -14.26 -1.45 5.49
N GLY A 25 -15.49 -0.98 5.32
CA GLY A 25 -16.37 -1.37 4.23
C GLY A 25 -16.07 -0.61 2.92
N PRO A 26 -16.90 -0.80 1.88
CA PRO A 26 -16.78 -0.03 0.64
C PRO A 26 -16.91 1.48 0.91
N ASN A 27 -16.06 2.29 0.27
CA ASN A 27 -16.04 3.76 0.38
C ASN A 27 -15.74 4.33 1.79
N GLU A 28 -15.23 3.49 2.71
CA GLU A 28 -14.94 3.88 4.11
C GLU A 28 -13.44 4.10 4.39
N PHE A 29 -12.66 4.33 3.33
CA PHE A 29 -11.23 4.59 3.41
C PHE A 29 -10.79 5.59 2.35
N ASP A 30 -9.68 6.28 2.62
CA ASP A 30 -9.08 7.24 1.71
C ASP A 30 -8.24 6.54 0.64
N GLU A 31 -8.79 6.50 -0.57
CA GLU A 31 -8.17 5.94 -1.77
C GLU A 31 -6.81 6.56 -2.08
N ARG A 32 -6.72 7.89 -2.01
CA ARG A 32 -5.51 8.64 -2.38
C ARG A 32 -4.41 8.35 -1.37
N GLY A 33 -4.75 8.38 -0.09
CA GLY A 33 -3.82 8.03 0.98
C GLY A 33 -3.28 6.60 0.87
N VAL A 34 -4.11 5.64 0.41
CA VAL A 34 -3.66 4.27 0.11
C VAL A 34 -2.64 4.28 -1.03
N VAL A 35 -2.93 4.94 -2.15
CA VAL A 35 -2.02 5.02 -3.32
C VAL A 35 -0.69 5.64 -2.92
N GLU A 36 -0.70 6.77 -2.22
CA GLU A 36 0.50 7.43 -1.73
C GLU A 36 1.33 6.49 -0.84
N SER A 37 0.67 5.74 0.05
CA SER A 37 1.38 4.82 0.95
C SER A 37 1.92 3.58 0.26
N ILE A 38 1.27 3.11 -0.80
CA ILE A 38 1.83 2.08 -1.68
C ILE A 38 3.10 2.63 -2.33
N GLY A 39 3.05 3.83 -2.91
CA GLY A 39 4.20 4.48 -3.55
C GLY A 39 5.39 4.65 -2.60
N VAL A 40 5.15 4.96 -1.32
CA VAL A 40 6.22 5.01 -0.31
C VAL A 40 6.91 3.66 -0.14
N ILE A 41 6.16 2.56 -0.05
CA ILE A 41 6.75 1.22 0.11
C ILE A 41 7.43 0.76 -1.18
N GLU A 42 6.84 1.04 -2.34
CA GLU A 42 7.45 0.76 -3.65
C GLU A 42 8.80 1.46 -3.81
N ASN A 43 8.90 2.74 -3.44
CA ASN A 43 10.17 3.46 -3.47
C ASN A 43 11.22 2.82 -2.55
N ILE A 44 10.81 2.27 -1.41
CA ILE A 44 11.71 1.52 -0.53
C ILE A 44 12.15 0.24 -1.22
N ILE A 45 11.23 -0.55 -1.79
CA ILE A 45 11.56 -1.79 -2.53
C ILE A 45 12.55 -1.47 -3.67
N LEU A 46 12.25 -0.47 -4.49
CA LEU A 46 13.09 -0.01 -5.58
C LEU A 46 14.49 0.40 -5.11
N SER A 47 14.59 1.13 -3.99
CA SER A 47 15.89 1.52 -3.43
C SER A 47 16.74 0.30 -3.03
N GLN A 48 16.11 -0.76 -2.51
CA GLN A 48 16.80 -1.99 -2.13
C GLN A 48 17.23 -2.79 -3.36
N VAL A 49 16.36 -2.85 -4.37
CA VAL A 49 16.68 -3.48 -5.66
C VAL A 49 17.82 -2.74 -6.36
N TYR A 50 17.82 -1.41 -6.33
CA TYR A 50 18.85 -0.57 -6.94
C TYR A 50 20.25 -0.82 -6.37
N ILE A 51 20.35 -1.10 -5.06
CA ILE A 51 21.64 -1.47 -4.43
C ILE A 51 22.00 -2.95 -4.61
N GLY A 52 21.26 -3.70 -5.43
CA GLY A 52 21.57 -5.07 -5.83
C GLY A 52 20.89 -6.18 -5.03
N ILE A 53 19.93 -5.86 -4.15
CA ILE A 53 19.16 -6.89 -3.44
C ILE A 53 18.10 -7.47 -4.38
N ASP A 54 18.19 -8.77 -4.68
CA ASP A 54 17.12 -9.47 -5.43
C ASP A 54 15.79 -9.31 -4.68
N SER A 55 14.76 -8.79 -5.38
CA SER A 55 13.39 -8.66 -4.87
C SER A 55 12.85 -9.92 -4.20
N ARG A 56 13.26 -11.12 -4.63
CA ARG A 56 12.86 -12.41 -4.04
C ARG A 56 13.38 -12.63 -2.62
N ARG A 57 14.33 -11.80 -2.16
CA ARG A 57 14.84 -11.79 -0.79
C ARG A 57 14.17 -10.73 0.09
N ILE A 58 13.24 -9.95 -0.46
CA ILE A 58 12.50 -8.93 0.25
C ILE A 58 11.20 -9.54 0.78
N ILE A 59 10.97 -9.41 2.08
CA ILE A 59 9.72 -9.82 2.75
C ILE A 59 9.04 -8.57 3.29
N LEU A 60 7.75 -8.39 2.95
CA LEU A 60 6.93 -7.34 3.55
C LEU A 60 6.23 -7.88 4.80
N ALA A 61 6.50 -7.28 5.96
CA ALA A 61 5.84 -7.65 7.21
C ALA A 61 5.04 -6.47 7.77
N GLY A 62 3.83 -6.73 8.26
CA GLY A 62 2.97 -5.69 8.83
C GLY A 62 2.01 -6.19 9.90
N PHE A 63 1.57 -5.27 10.75
CA PHE A 63 0.53 -5.48 11.77
C PHE A 63 -0.66 -4.52 11.56
N GLY A 64 -1.89 -5.00 11.77
CA GLY A 64 -3.11 -4.19 11.67
C GLY A 64 -3.23 -3.47 10.34
N GLN A 65 -3.27 -2.13 10.35
CA GLN A 65 -3.33 -1.34 9.11
C GLN A 65 -2.09 -1.54 8.22
N GLY A 66 -0.91 -1.74 8.80
CA GLY A 66 0.31 -2.01 8.05
C GLY A 66 0.28 -3.38 7.36
N ALA A 67 -0.40 -4.36 7.96
CA ALA A 67 -0.61 -5.66 7.35
C ALA A 67 -1.53 -5.56 6.12
N ALA A 68 -2.60 -4.76 6.22
CA ALA A 68 -3.49 -4.46 5.10
C ALA A 68 -2.74 -3.75 3.94
N LEU A 69 -1.90 -2.76 4.26
CA LEU A 69 -1.07 -2.07 3.27
C LEU A 69 -0.05 -3.00 2.62
N GLY A 70 0.68 -3.80 3.40
CA GLY A 70 1.68 -4.73 2.88
C GLY A 70 1.08 -5.74 1.91
N MET A 71 -0.14 -6.21 2.19
CA MET A 71 -0.89 -7.08 1.28
C MET A 71 -1.26 -6.36 -0.03
N MET A 72 -1.71 -5.10 0.03
CA MET A 72 -2.00 -4.32 -1.17
C MET A 72 -0.76 -4.11 -2.04
N VAL A 73 0.38 -3.72 -1.45
CA VAL A 73 1.65 -3.55 -2.16
C VAL A 73 2.07 -4.85 -2.85
N ALA A 74 2.03 -5.97 -2.13
CA ALA A 74 2.44 -7.25 -2.69
C ALA A 74 1.56 -7.73 -3.85
N LEU A 75 0.29 -7.32 -3.89
CA LEU A 75 -0.63 -7.63 -4.98
C LEU A 75 -0.53 -6.64 -6.16
N SER A 76 0.05 -5.45 -5.96
CA SER A 76 0.18 -4.42 -6.99
C SER A 76 1.59 -4.28 -7.57
N THR A 77 2.61 -4.72 -6.84
CA THR A 77 4.01 -4.56 -7.24
C THR A 77 4.34 -5.38 -8.48
N LEU A 78 5.27 -4.88 -9.30
CA LEU A 78 5.83 -5.64 -10.44
C LEU A 78 7.00 -6.54 -10.03
N HIS A 79 7.49 -6.39 -8.79
CA HIS A 79 8.61 -7.18 -8.28
C HIS A 79 8.13 -8.50 -7.68
N HIS A 80 8.84 -9.59 -7.97
CA HIS A 80 8.58 -10.87 -7.31
C HIS A 80 9.18 -10.84 -5.91
N LEU A 81 8.36 -10.52 -4.91
CA LEU A 81 8.77 -10.51 -3.51
C LEU A 81 8.97 -11.93 -2.97
N GLY A 82 9.82 -12.07 -1.96
CA GLY A 82 10.05 -13.33 -1.25
C GLY A 82 8.86 -13.79 -0.43
N GLY A 83 8.03 -12.85 0.01
CA GLY A 83 6.77 -13.16 0.70
C GLY A 83 6.17 -11.98 1.44
N VAL A 84 5.02 -12.24 2.07
CA VAL A 84 4.30 -11.27 2.90
C VAL A 84 3.92 -11.92 4.24
N VAL A 85 4.13 -11.19 5.32
CA VAL A 85 3.71 -11.57 6.67
C VAL A 85 2.66 -10.56 7.15
N SER A 86 1.42 -11.04 7.28
CA SER A 86 0.27 -10.24 7.71
C SER A 86 -0.18 -10.66 9.11
N LEU A 87 -0.05 -9.76 10.08
CA LEU A 87 -0.42 -10.02 11.47
C LEU A 87 -1.65 -9.19 11.86
N SER A 88 -2.77 -9.86 12.17
CA SER A 88 -4.04 -9.20 12.53
C SER A 88 -4.48 -8.13 11.52
N GLY A 89 -4.13 -8.34 10.25
CA GLY A 89 -4.52 -7.48 9.14
C GLY A 89 -5.90 -7.80 8.62
N TRP A 90 -6.36 -6.96 7.70
CA TRP A 90 -7.54 -7.22 6.89
C TRP A 90 -7.19 -7.03 5.42
N ILE A 91 -7.96 -7.66 4.55
CA ILE A 91 -7.90 -7.40 3.12
C ILE A 91 -8.98 -6.34 2.85
N PRO A 92 -8.61 -5.11 2.45
CA PRO A 92 -9.60 -4.10 2.12
C PRO A 92 -10.47 -4.60 0.95
N PRO A 93 -11.78 -4.26 0.93
CA PRO A 93 -12.71 -4.79 -0.07
C PRO A 93 -12.18 -4.60 -1.49
N PRO A 94 -12.28 -5.62 -2.37
CA PRO A 94 -11.88 -5.51 -3.77
C PRO A 94 -12.95 -4.72 -4.53
N ALA A 95 -13.01 -3.41 -4.37
CA ALA A 95 -14.10 -2.64 -4.96
C ALA A 95 -13.79 -2.11 -6.37
N ARG A 96 -12.55 -1.68 -6.66
CA ARG A 96 -12.20 -0.98 -7.91
C ARG A 96 -10.71 -0.64 -8.05
N TYR A 97 -9.93 -0.74 -6.97
CA TYR A 97 -8.56 -0.24 -6.89
C TYR A 97 -7.57 -0.90 -7.81
N VAL A 98 -7.57 -2.23 -7.96
CA VAL A 98 -6.64 -2.91 -8.87
C VAL A 98 -6.83 -2.42 -10.31
N ARG A 99 -8.08 -2.24 -10.76
CA ARG A 99 -8.38 -1.85 -12.14
C ARG A 99 -8.12 -0.35 -12.42
N TYR A 100 -8.29 0.53 -11.45
CA TYR A 100 -7.87 1.94 -11.58
C TYR A 100 -6.36 2.14 -11.35
N PHE A 101 -5.72 1.35 -10.48
CA PHE A 101 -4.25 1.30 -10.35
C PHE A 101 -3.60 0.92 -11.69
N PHE A 102 -4.15 -0.06 -12.41
CA PHE A 102 -3.58 -0.50 -13.68
C PHE A 102 -3.97 0.39 -14.88
N ASN A 103 -5.12 1.09 -14.85
CA ASN A 103 -5.55 1.92 -15.98
C ASN A 103 -5.16 3.40 -15.88
N ASP A 104 -5.20 4.05 -14.72
CA ASP A 104 -4.91 5.50 -14.63
C ASP A 104 -3.41 5.81 -14.43
N PHE A 105 -2.67 4.93 -13.76
CA PHE A 105 -1.22 5.11 -13.54
C PHE A 105 -0.35 4.67 -14.73
N ARG A 106 -0.89 3.85 -15.64
CA ARG A 106 -0.21 3.54 -16.93
C ARG A 106 -0.11 4.75 -17.86
N PHE A 107 -0.99 5.74 -17.70
CA PHE A 107 -1.01 6.96 -18.52
C PHE A 107 -0.49 8.20 -17.80
N SER A 108 -0.28 8.14 -16.48
CA SER A 108 0.19 9.30 -15.70
C SER A 108 1.67 9.24 -15.33
N VAL A 109 2.33 8.08 -15.50
CA VAL A 109 3.76 7.92 -15.27
C VAL A 109 4.37 7.25 -16.49
N ASP A 110 4.77 8.07 -17.47
CA ASP A 110 5.72 7.68 -18.50
C ASP A 110 7.04 7.31 -17.83
N TYR A 111 7.15 6.08 -17.33
CA TYR A 111 8.44 5.47 -17.05
C TYR A 111 8.92 4.80 -18.34
N PRO A 112 10.02 5.26 -18.95
CA PRO A 112 10.62 4.56 -20.06
C PRO A 112 11.21 3.26 -19.50
N ILE A 113 10.78 2.14 -20.07
CA ILE A 113 11.43 0.85 -19.86
C ILE A 113 12.54 0.75 -20.91
N PRO A 114 13.78 0.33 -20.57
CA PRO A 114 14.80 -0.01 -21.56
C PRO A 114 14.41 -1.22 -22.41
#